data_AF-A0A940GWN7-F1
#
_entry.id   AF-A0A940GWN7-F1
#
_cell.length_a   1.000
_cell.length_b   1.000
_cell.length_c   1.000
_cell.angle_alpha   90.00
_cell.angle_beta   90.00
_cell.angle_gamma   90.00
#
_symmetry.space_group_name_H-M   'P 1'
#
loop_
_entity.id
_entity.type
_entity.pdbx_description
1 polymer ?
#
loop_
_entity_poly.entity_id
_entity_poly.type
_entity_poly.pdbx_seq_one_letter_code
_entity_poly.pdbx_strand_id
1 'polypeptide(L)'
;MSAILAPLSSSGGASADTSRLASRENLDAAGQRFEAIFVGMMLKSMRAAKLGDGLFESKALDQFRDMQDQQLAQSMAAHAPIGIGKAMTEFLAKAAPLRDAPAAPAPTDGGTQ
;
A
#
# COMPACT_ATOMS: atom_id res chain seq x y z
N MET A 1 15.60 -12.20 51.21
CA MET A 1 14.40 -11.78 50.44
C MET A 1 14.87 -10.94 49.26
N SER A 2 15.14 -11.58 48.12
CA SER A 2 15.56 -10.89 46.89
C SER A 2 14.36 -10.73 45.98
N ALA A 3 13.93 -9.49 45.77
CA ALA A 3 12.87 -9.15 44.83
C ALA A 3 13.39 -9.32 43.40
N ILE A 4 12.76 -10.20 42.63
CA ILE A 4 13.01 -10.38 41.20
C ILE A 4 12.16 -9.34 40.48
N LEU A 5 12.82 -8.34 39.91
CA LEU A 5 12.24 -7.29 39.07
C LEU A 5 11.80 -7.94 37.75
N ALA A 6 10.49 -8.04 37.50
CA ALA A 6 9.95 -8.48 36.22
C ALA A 6 10.23 -7.40 35.14
N PRO A 7 10.70 -7.77 33.93
CA PRO A 7 10.81 -6.83 32.84
C PRO A 7 9.39 -6.52 32.33
N LEU A 8 9.00 -5.25 32.46
CA LEU A 8 7.81 -4.71 31.81
C LEU A 8 8.03 -4.82 30.29
N SER A 9 7.33 -5.74 29.64
CA SER A 9 7.35 -5.85 28.18
C SER A 9 6.80 -4.58 27.58
N SER A 10 7.68 -3.86 26.89
CA SER A 10 7.42 -2.55 26.31
C SER A 10 6.42 -2.63 25.16
N SER A 11 5.33 -1.90 25.35
CA SER A 11 4.69 -0.99 24.38
C SER A 11 4.35 -1.53 22.99
N GLY A 12 3.04 -1.46 22.70
CA GLY A 12 2.53 -1.60 21.35
C GLY A 12 3.17 -0.63 20.35
N GLY A 13 3.45 -1.16 19.18
CA GLY A 13 3.55 -0.47 17.90
C GLY A 13 2.78 -1.32 16.91
N ALA A 14 1.93 -0.69 16.10
CA ALA A 14 0.98 -1.34 15.21
C ALA A 14 1.53 -2.62 14.56
N SER A 15 0.87 -3.76 14.83
CA SER A 15 1.07 -4.99 14.07
C SER A 15 0.59 -4.73 12.65
N ALA A 16 1.44 -4.15 11.81
CA ALA A 16 1.33 -4.32 10.37
C ALA A 16 1.50 -5.82 10.13
N ASP A 17 0.37 -6.51 9.98
CA ASP A 17 0.34 -7.93 9.66
C ASP A 17 0.75 -8.11 8.21
N THR A 18 2.05 -7.89 7.95
CA THR A 18 2.71 -8.05 6.65
C THR A 18 2.66 -9.51 6.19
N SER A 19 2.17 -10.44 7.03
CA SER A 19 1.91 -11.83 6.67
C SER A 19 0.92 -11.92 5.50
N ARG A 20 -0.10 -11.04 5.44
CA ARG A 20 -1.05 -10.99 4.32
C ARG A 20 -0.41 -10.53 3.01
N LEU A 21 0.68 -9.77 3.12
CA LEU A 21 1.50 -9.28 2.02
C LEU A 21 2.63 -10.27 1.67
N ALA A 22 2.75 -11.42 2.34
CA ALA A 22 3.90 -12.33 2.14
C ALA A 22 3.90 -13.03 0.76
N SER A 23 2.75 -13.08 0.08
CA SER A 23 2.68 -13.62 -1.28
C SER A 23 3.12 -12.57 -2.29
N ARG A 24 3.99 -12.95 -3.23
CA ARG A 24 4.48 -12.05 -4.31
C ARG A 24 3.34 -11.37 -5.05
N GLU A 25 2.27 -12.11 -5.35
CA GLU A 25 1.06 -11.59 -6.00
C GLU A 25 0.38 -10.47 -5.19
N ASN A 26 0.30 -10.61 -3.86
CA ASN A 26 -0.27 -9.57 -3.00
C ASN A 26 0.65 -8.34 -2.90
N LEU A 27 1.97 -8.53 -2.95
CA LEU A 27 2.91 -7.41 -3.05
C LEU A 27 2.74 -6.68 -4.37
N ASP A 28 2.71 -7.39 -5.49
CA ASP A 28 2.58 -6.79 -6.82
C ASP A 28 1.26 -6.00 -6.93
N ALA A 29 0.15 -6.57 -6.45
CA ALA A 29 -1.14 -5.87 -6.40
C ALA A 29 -1.10 -4.62 -5.47
N ALA A 30 -0.40 -4.70 -4.34
CA ALA A 30 -0.21 -3.55 -3.45
C ALA A 30 0.67 -2.47 -4.10
N GLY A 31 1.73 -2.85 -4.80
CA GLY A 31 2.60 -1.96 -5.55
C GLY A 31 1.86 -1.21 -6.65
N GLN A 32 1.00 -1.91 -7.40
CA GLN A 32 0.16 -1.30 -8.44
C GLN A 32 -0.81 -0.26 -7.85
N ARG A 33 -1.47 -0.58 -6.72
CA ARG A 33 -2.36 0.36 -6.03
C ARG A 33 -1.61 1.58 -5.49
N PHE A 34 -0.42 1.36 -4.94
CA PHE A 34 0.44 2.44 -4.48
C PHE A 34 0.85 3.37 -5.61
N GLU A 35 1.27 2.80 -6.75
CA GLU A 35 1.64 3.57 -7.93
C GLU A 35 0.46 4.37 -8.49
N ALA A 36 -0.76 3.81 -8.49
CA ALA A 36 -1.97 4.55 -8.89
C ALA A 36 -2.20 5.79 -8.02
N ILE A 37 -2.01 5.70 -6.70
CA ILE A 37 -2.12 6.86 -5.80
C ILE A 37 -1.05 7.89 -6.15
N PHE A 38 0.19 7.45 -6.38
CA PHE A 38 1.30 8.33 -6.70
C PHE A 38 1.11 9.06 -8.03
N VAL A 39 0.68 8.36 -9.07
CA VAL A 39 0.34 8.96 -10.36
C VAL A 39 -0.81 9.95 -10.20
N GLY A 40 -1.84 9.63 -9.41
CA GLY A 40 -2.90 10.57 -9.08
C GLY A 40 -2.40 11.85 -8.39
N MET A 41 -1.48 11.72 -7.44
CA MET A 41 -0.83 12.87 -6.79
C MET A 41 -0.02 13.69 -7.80
N MET A 42 0.75 13.05 -8.68
CA MET A 42 1.50 13.71 -9.73
C MET A 42 0.59 14.50 -10.68
N LEU A 43 -0.48 13.88 -11.18
CA LEU A 43 -1.46 14.54 -12.06
C LEU A 43 -2.10 15.75 -11.38
N LYS A 44 -2.47 15.60 -10.10
CA LYS A 44 -3.01 16.68 -9.29
C LYS A 44 -2.00 17.82 -9.09
N SER A 45 -0.74 17.50 -8.81
CA SER A 45 0.34 18.49 -8.67
C SER A 45 0.64 19.22 -9.98
N MET A 46 0.65 18.52 -11.11
CA MET A 46 0.82 19.14 -12.44
C MET A 46 -0.31 20.14 -12.74
N ARG A 47 -1.55 19.79 -12.37
CA ARG A 47 -2.71 20.68 -12.51
C ARG A 47 -2.63 21.87 -11.57
N ALA A 48 -2.23 21.66 -10.31
CA ALA A 48 -2.04 22.73 -9.34
C ALA A 48 -0.92 23.71 -9.73
N ALA A 49 0.08 23.24 -10.51
CA ALA A 49 1.15 24.07 -11.04
C ALA A 49 0.73 24.94 -12.24
N LYS A 50 -0.47 24.75 -12.80
CA LYS A 50 -1.00 25.62 -13.86
C LYS A 50 -1.31 27.00 -13.25
N LEU A 51 -0.50 27.99 -13.62
CA LEU A 51 -0.75 29.41 -13.33
C LEU A 51 -1.97 29.87 -14.15
N GLY A 52 -3.14 29.93 -13.53
CA GLY A 52 -4.32 30.51 -14.13
C GLY A 52 -5.58 30.15 -13.36
N ASP A 53 -6.04 31.09 -12.54
CA ASP A 53 -7.38 31.05 -11.96
C ASP A 53 -8.40 31.18 -13.09
N GLY A 54 -8.97 30.05 -13.50
CA GLY A 54 -10.12 30.09 -14.36
C GLY A 54 -11.29 30.63 -13.57
N LEU A 55 -11.69 31.85 -13.88
CA LEU A 55 -12.96 32.48 -13.51
C LEU A 55 -14.20 31.62 -13.87
N PHE A 56 -13.98 30.47 -14.53
CA PHE A 56 -14.96 29.48 -15.01
C PHE A 56 -14.77 28.07 -14.42
N GLU A 57 -13.83 27.83 -13.50
CA GLU A 57 -13.70 26.55 -12.81
C GLU A 57 -14.85 26.40 -11.79
N SER A 58 -15.65 25.34 -11.93
CA SER A 58 -16.73 25.04 -10.98
C SER A 58 -16.36 23.81 -10.14
N LYS A 59 -16.80 23.78 -8.88
CA LYS A 59 -16.59 22.64 -7.99
C LYS A 59 -17.09 21.31 -8.57
N ALA A 60 -18.16 21.34 -9.37
CA ALA A 60 -18.68 20.16 -10.06
C ALA A 60 -17.69 19.65 -11.14
N LEU A 61 -17.08 20.57 -11.89
CA LEU A 61 -16.07 20.21 -12.88
C LEU A 61 -14.80 19.67 -12.23
N ASP A 62 -14.40 20.21 -11.07
CA ASP A 62 -13.26 19.70 -10.30
C ASP A 62 -13.50 18.27 -9.81
N GLN A 63 -14.69 17.98 -9.29
CA GLN A 63 -15.02 16.61 -8.88
C GLN A 63 -15.04 15.63 -10.05
N PHE A 64 -15.58 16.04 -11.20
CA PHE A 64 -15.54 15.21 -12.41
C PHE A 64 -14.10 14.96 -12.86
N ARG A 65 -13.25 15.98 -12.83
CA ARG A 65 -11.82 15.88 -13.15
C ARG A 65 -11.07 15.00 -12.16
N ASP A 66 -11.34 15.11 -10.86
CA ASP A 66 -10.75 14.24 -9.84
C ASP A 66 -11.10 12.77 -10.14
N MET A 67 -12.34 12.46 -10.51
CA MET A 67 -12.72 11.09 -10.90
C MET A 67 -12.05 10.62 -12.20
N GLN A 68 -11.92 11.51 -13.19
CA GLN A 68 -11.18 11.23 -14.42
C GLN A 68 -9.71 10.92 -14.13
N ASP A 69 -9.07 11.73 -13.28
CA ASP A 69 -7.67 11.57 -12.88
C ASP A 69 -7.48 10.27 -12.09
N GLN A 70 -8.44 9.87 -11.24
CA GLN A 70 -8.44 8.58 -10.56
C GLN A 70 -8.48 7.40 -11.52
N GLN A 71 -9.34 7.45 -12.54
CA GLN A 71 -9.45 6.39 -13.54
C GLN A 71 -8.19 6.32 -14.42
N LEU A 72 -7.67 7.50 -14.80
CA LEU A 72 -6.44 7.60 -15.57
C LEU A 72 -5.26 7.02 -14.79
N ALA A 73 -5.12 7.38 -13.51
CA ALA A 73 -4.03 6.89 -12.68
C ALA A 73 -4.08 5.37 -12.47
N GLN A 74 -5.27 4.80 -12.30
CA GLN A 74 -5.45 3.34 -12.24
C GLN A 74 -5.06 2.66 -13.56
N SER A 75 -5.49 3.22 -14.70
CA SER A 75 -5.15 2.70 -16.03
C SER A 75 -3.63 2.76 -16.28
N MET A 76 -2.99 3.88 -15.93
CA MET A 76 -1.54 4.04 -16.06
C MET A 76 -0.78 3.05 -15.18
N ALA A 77 -1.17 2.89 -13.92
CA ALA A 77 -0.54 1.90 -13.04
C ALA A 77 -0.70 0.46 -13.56
N ALA A 78 -1.78 0.15 -14.28
CA ALA A 78 -2.02 -1.18 -14.85
C ALA A 78 -1.28 -1.44 -16.16
N HIS A 79 -1.25 -0.47 -17.07
CA HIS A 79 -0.82 -0.68 -18.45
C HIS A 79 0.51 0.00 -18.82
N ALA A 80 0.88 1.05 -18.10
CA ALA A 80 2.11 1.81 -18.33
C ALA A 80 2.78 2.19 -17.00
N PRO A 81 3.14 1.20 -16.15
CA PRO A 81 3.74 1.46 -14.85
C PRO A 81 5.09 2.17 -15.01
N ILE A 82 5.32 3.17 -14.17
CA ILE A 82 6.57 3.96 -14.16
C ILE A 82 7.65 3.32 -13.27
N GLY A 83 7.29 2.27 -12.52
CA GLY A 83 8.20 1.42 -11.74
C GLY A 83 8.28 1.77 -10.26
N ILE A 84 7.52 2.76 -9.79
CA ILE A 84 7.52 3.18 -8.38
C ILE A 84 6.87 2.12 -7.49
N GLY A 85 5.76 1.53 -7.96
CA GLY A 85 5.09 0.43 -7.26
C GLY A 85 6.01 -0.78 -7.08
N LYS A 86 6.76 -1.12 -8.12
CA LYS A 86 7.73 -2.22 -8.11
C LYS A 86 8.92 -1.95 -7.18
N ALA A 87 9.49 -0.74 -7.22
CA ALA A 87 10.58 -0.37 -6.31
C ALA A 87 10.16 -0.46 -4.84
N MET A 88 8.91 -0.05 -4.54
CA MET A 88 8.34 -0.19 -3.19
C MET A 88 8.19 -1.65 -2.77
N THR A 89 7.67 -2.52 -3.63
CA THR A 89 7.49 -3.94 -3.30
C THR A 89 8.82 -4.68 -3.16
N GLU A 90 9.80 -4.37 -4.00
CA GLU A 90 11.16 -4.87 -3.89
C GLU A 90 11.83 -4.42 -2.59
N PHE A 91 11.70 -3.16 -2.22
CA PHE A 91 12.19 -2.64 -0.94
C PHE A 91 11.56 -3.38 0.25
N LEU A 92 10.24 -3.57 0.24
CA LEU A 92 9.53 -4.27 1.30
C LEU A 92 9.90 -5.76 1.36
N ALA A 93 10.00 -6.42 0.21
CA ALA A 93 10.43 -7.82 0.11
C ALA A 93 11.88 -8.01 0.59
N LYS A 94 12.76 -7.05 0.31
CA LYS A 94 14.16 -7.01 0.76
C LYS A 94 14.30 -6.67 2.24
N ALA A 95 13.32 -5.98 2.84
CA ALA A 95 13.23 -5.70 4.28
C ALA A 95 12.54 -6.82 5.07
N ALA A 96 11.74 -7.67 4.41
CA ALA A 96 11.10 -8.86 4.98
C ALA A 96 11.98 -10.10 5.30
N PRO A 97 13.31 -10.20 5.02
CA PRO A 97 14.15 -11.35 5.41
C PRO A 97 14.39 -11.52 6.93
N LEU A 98 13.61 -10.87 7.79
CA LEU A 98 13.67 -11.01 9.25
C LEU A 98 12.51 -11.83 9.83
N ARG A 99 11.73 -12.54 9.00
CA ARG A 99 10.67 -13.45 9.46
C ARG A 99 10.52 -14.66 8.55
N ASP A 100 11.46 -15.60 8.68
CA ASP A 100 11.15 -17.02 8.49
C ASP A 100 10.21 -17.46 9.62
N ALA A 101 8.94 -17.06 9.53
CA ALA A 101 7.89 -17.70 10.32
C ALA A 101 7.52 -18.98 9.57
N PRO A 102 7.64 -20.17 10.19
CA PRO A 102 7.24 -21.41 9.53
C PRO A 102 5.77 -21.30 9.15
N ALA A 103 5.46 -21.69 7.90
CA ALA A 103 4.09 -21.86 7.44
C ALA A 103 3.35 -22.70 8.49
N ALA A 104 2.39 -22.07 9.17
CA ALA A 104 1.54 -22.77 10.13
C ALA A 104 0.86 -23.93 9.39
N PRO A 105 0.78 -25.13 10.02
CA PRO A 105 0.19 -26.28 9.38
C PRO A 105 -1.28 -25.99 9.07
N ALA A 106 -1.73 -26.43 7.90
CA ALA A 106 -3.11 -26.33 7.45
C ALA A 106 -4.07 -26.82 8.55
N PRO A 107 -5.26 -26.19 8.71
CA PRO A 107 -6.26 -26.68 9.63
C PRO A 107 -6.64 -28.09 9.20
N THR A 108 -6.30 -29.07 10.03
CA THR A 108 -6.83 -30.42 9.92
C THR A 108 -8.33 -30.32 10.22
N ASP A 109 -9.16 -30.39 9.18
CA ASP A 109 -10.58 -30.61 9.33
C ASP A 109 -10.77 -31.94 10.07
N GLY A 110 -11.17 -31.83 11.33
CA GLY A 110 -11.64 -32.97 12.12
C GLY A 110 -12.99 -33.41 11.57
N GLY A 111 -13.06 -34.66 11.13
CA GLY A 111 -14.34 -35.29 10.83
C GLY A 111 -14.24 -36.56 10.01
N THR A 112 -13.81 -37.68 10.61
CA THR A 112 -14.61 -38.93 10.56
C THR A 112 -14.15 -39.89 11.66
N GLN A 113 -15.16 -40.44 12.35
CA GLN A 113 -15.18 -41.48 13.40
C GLN A 113 -15.11 -40.95 14.83
#